data_AF-A0A4R1BGU6-F1
#
_entry.id   AF-A0A4R1BGU6-F1
#
_cell.length_a   1.000
_cell.length_b   1.000
_cell.length_c   1.000
_cell.angle_alpha   90.00
_cell.angle_beta   90.00
_cell.angle_gamma   90.00
#
_symmetry.space_group_name_H-M   'P 1'
#
loop_
_entity.id
_entity.type
_entity.pdbx_description
1 polymer ?
#
loop_
_entity_poly.entity_id
_entity_poly.type
_entity_poly.pdbx_seq_one_letter_code
_entity_poly.pdbx_strand_id
1 'polypeptide(L)'
;MNPWLAPLLALAVAASAAAGAEPVKFSDALYAKFQDARCLQCHQFNSRRSNGRAWTSHRTRYLCENCHKPALTGLLGGEWMAPPGEKMDYTGYSARETCELIKRNTPTGDKAEVLSHHLLTDSRVLWAIKSGMTPAGRRPTMPGGYDEWARDVRAWVADGMICD
;
A
#
# COMPACT_ATOMS: atom_id res chain seq x y z
N MET A 1 75.05 0.41 -26.29
CA MET A 1 74.07 1.27 -25.59
C MET A 1 72.94 1.55 -26.55
N ASN A 2 71.79 0.87 -26.44
CA ASN A 2 70.58 1.27 -27.16
C ASN A 2 69.36 1.03 -26.26
N PRO A 3 68.63 2.09 -25.88
CA PRO A 3 67.57 2.04 -24.90
C PRO A 3 66.22 1.73 -25.58
N TRP A 4 65.34 0.97 -24.91
CA TRP A 4 63.91 1.29 -24.74
C TRP A 4 63.03 1.22 -26.02
N LEU A 5 61.80 0.72 -26.10
CA LEU A 5 60.71 0.45 -25.16
C LEU A 5 59.84 -0.70 -25.72
N ALA A 6 59.43 -1.60 -24.84
CA ALA A 6 58.22 -2.39 -25.03
C ALA A 6 57.01 -1.53 -24.62
N PRO A 7 55.91 -1.46 -25.39
CA PRO A 7 54.67 -0.93 -24.85
C PRO A 7 53.96 -2.04 -24.07
N LEU A 8 53.94 -1.90 -22.75
CA LEU A 8 53.03 -2.60 -21.87
C LEU A 8 51.59 -2.27 -22.27
N LEU A 9 50.87 -3.25 -22.81
CA LEU A 9 49.43 -3.22 -22.97
C LEU A 9 48.79 -3.21 -21.57
N ALA A 10 48.50 -2.02 -21.04
CA ALA A 10 47.66 -1.89 -19.86
C ALA A 10 46.20 -2.02 -20.28
N LEU A 11 45.65 -3.25 -20.18
CA LEU A 11 44.21 -3.46 -20.21
C LEU A 11 43.63 -2.86 -18.91
N ALA A 12 43.11 -1.63 -19.00
CA ALA A 12 42.30 -1.06 -17.95
C ALA A 12 40.96 -1.81 -17.90
N VAL A 13 40.82 -2.73 -16.94
CA VAL A 13 39.53 -3.30 -16.56
C VAL A 13 38.73 -2.18 -15.88
N ALA A 14 37.96 -1.44 -16.67
CA ALA A 14 36.91 -0.59 -16.13
C ALA A 14 35.82 -1.50 -15.55
N ALA A 15 35.94 -1.84 -14.27
CA ALA A 15 34.83 -2.39 -13.52
C ALA A 15 33.78 -1.28 -13.40
N SER A 16 32.83 -1.26 -14.32
CA SER A 16 31.59 -0.52 -14.16
C SER A 16 30.84 -1.13 -12.98
N ALA A 17 31.11 -0.63 -11.78
CA ALA A 17 30.17 -0.72 -10.70
C ALA A 17 28.93 0.04 -11.18
N ALA A 18 27.98 -0.68 -11.76
CA ALA A 18 26.61 -0.21 -11.80
C ALA A 18 26.24 0.05 -10.34
N ALA A 19 26.28 1.31 -9.92
CA ALA A 19 25.71 1.73 -8.67
C ALA A 19 24.22 1.42 -8.77
N GLY A 20 23.83 0.21 -8.36
CA GLY A 20 22.45 -0.17 -8.23
C GLY A 20 21.82 0.84 -7.28
N ALA A 21 20.69 1.43 -7.71
CA ALA A 21 19.92 2.29 -6.82
C ALA A 21 19.65 1.55 -5.51
N GLU A 22 19.65 2.27 -4.39
CA GLU A 22 19.31 1.66 -3.11
C GLU A 22 17.91 1.02 -3.17
N PRO A 23 17.72 -0.18 -2.60
CA PRO A 23 16.43 -0.84 -2.61
C PRO A 23 15.36 0.02 -1.94
N VAL A 24 14.18 0.09 -2.55
CA VAL A 24 13.02 0.82 -2.04
C VAL A 24 12.44 0.09 -0.84
N LYS A 25 12.41 0.80 0.30
CA LYS A 25 11.86 0.30 1.55
C LYS A 25 10.45 0.80 1.79
N PHE A 26 9.70 0.08 2.64
CA PHE A 26 8.33 0.46 2.99
C PHE A 26 8.27 1.84 3.68
N SER A 27 9.23 2.12 4.57
CA SER A 27 9.31 3.40 5.30
C SER A 27 9.41 4.60 4.36
N ASP A 28 10.20 4.48 3.30
CA ASP A 28 10.47 5.54 2.34
C ASP A 28 9.30 5.78 1.39
N ALA A 29 8.69 4.71 0.88
CA ALA A 29 7.75 4.80 -0.25
C ALA A 29 6.28 4.78 0.14
N LEU A 30 5.91 4.05 1.20
CA LEU A 30 4.52 3.67 1.46
C LEU A 30 4.03 4.05 2.85
N TYR A 31 4.89 4.09 3.87
CA TYR A 31 4.46 4.25 5.25
C TYR A 31 3.58 5.50 5.48
N ALA A 32 4.02 6.67 5.02
CA ALA A 32 3.24 7.90 5.17
C ALA A 32 1.86 7.80 4.51
N LYS A 33 1.76 7.10 3.37
CA LYS A 33 0.50 6.87 2.64
C LYS A 33 -0.40 5.91 3.38
N PHE A 34 0.14 4.88 4.02
CA PHE A 34 -0.63 3.95 4.83
C PHE A 34 -1.24 4.62 6.06
N GLN A 35 -0.52 5.58 6.66
CA GLN A 35 -1.00 6.38 7.79
C GLN A 35 -1.95 7.52 7.38
N ASP A 36 -2.19 7.71 6.08
CA ASP A 36 -3.16 8.69 5.62
C ASP A 36 -4.59 8.32 6.06
N ALA A 37 -5.39 9.34 6.38
CA ALA A 37 -6.77 9.16 6.85
C ALA A 37 -7.64 8.36 5.86
N ARG A 38 -7.34 8.39 4.55
CA ARG A 38 -8.05 7.62 3.53
C ARG A 38 -7.82 6.11 3.65
N CYS A 39 -6.60 5.71 3.99
CA CYS A 39 -6.26 4.30 4.22
C CYS A 39 -6.76 3.85 5.60
N LEU A 40 -6.50 4.66 6.63
CA LEU A 40 -6.93 4.39 8.00
C LEU A 40 -8.46 4.24 8.12
N GLN A 41 -9.25 4.98 7.34
CA GLN A 41 -10.71 4.87 7.39
C GLN A 41 -11.22 3.43 7.19
N CYS A 42 -10.64 2.68 6.24
CA CYS A 42 -11.01 1.29 6.00
C CYS A 42 -10.37 0.35 7.02
N HIS A 43 -9.12 0.61 7.38
CA HIS A 43 -8.36 -0.23 8.30
C HIS A 43 -8.79 -0.12 9.77
N GLN A 44 -9.42 0.98 10.15
CA GLN A 44 -10.04 1.20 11.46
C GLN A 44 -11.53 0.82 11.48
N PHE A 45 -12.15 0.58 10.32
CA PHE A 45 -13.60 0.47 10.19
C PHE A 45 -14.22 -0.59 11.10
N ASN A 46 -13.57 -1.74 11.23
CA ASN A 46 -14.02 -2.85 12.09
C ASN A 46 -13.30 -2.92 13.44
N SER A 47 -12.42 -1.96 13.74
CA SER A 47 -11.58 -1.96 14.93
C SER A 47 -12.31 -1.37 16.14
N ARG A 48 -12.37 -2.07 17.28
CA ARG A 48 -12.96 -1.48 18.49
C ARG A 48 -12.00 -0.49 19.13
N ARG A 49 -10.70 -0.78 19.08
CA ARG A 49 -9.62 0.14 19.49
C ARG A 49 -9.78 1.55 18.90
N SER A 50 -10.18 1.63 17.63
CA SER A 50 -10.35 2.91 16.92
C SER A 50 -11.80 3.40 16.86
N ASN A 51 -12.68 2.87 17.72
CA ASN A 51 -14.11 3.17 17.73
C ASN A 51 -14.78 2.99 16.35
N GLY A 52 -14.35 1.95 15.63
CA GLY A 52 -14.80 1.58 14.30
C GLY A 52 -16.30 1.30 14.24
N ARG A 53 -16.91 1.75 13.15
CA ARG A 53 -18.35 1.63 12.89
C ARG A 53 -18.62 0.49 11.92
N ALA A 54 -18.17 -0.71 12.30
CA ALA A 54 -18.38 -1.94 11.55
C ALA A 54 -19.85 -2.11 11.16
N TRP A 55 -20.11 -2.71 10.00
CA TRP A 55 -21.47 -3.02 9.58
C TRP A 55 -22.25 -3.82 10.64
N THR A 56 -21.57 -4.74 11.30
CA THR A 56 -22.17 -5.63 12.30
C THR A 56 -22.20 -5.05 13.70
N SER A 57 -21.55 -3.91 13.97
CA SER A 57 -21.43 -3.33 15.32
C SER A 57 -22.68 -2.60 15.82
N HIS A 58 -23.65 -2.30 14.92
CA HIS A 58 -24.90 -1.65 15.29
C HIS A 58 -26.11 -2.51 14.91
N ARG A 59 -27.17 -2.44 15.72
CA ARG A 59 -28.46 -3.09 15.44
C ARG A 59 -29.23 -2.42 14.30
N THR A 60 -28.96 -1.14 14.04
CA THR A 60 -29.64 -0.31 13.05
C THR A 60 -28.92 -0.30 11.69
N ARG A 61 -28.51 -1.49 11.21
CA ARG A 61 -27.74 -1.66 9.95
C ARG A 61 -28.44 -1.05 8.73
N TYR A 62 -29.78 -1.09 8.73
CA TYR A 62 -30.62 -0.48 7.70
C TYR A 62 -30.33 1.03 7.48
N LEU A 63 -29.84 1.75 8.50
CA LEU A 63 -29.46 3.16 8.34
C LEU A 63 -28.23 3.34 7.44
N CYS A 64 -27.30 2.38 7.47
CA CYS A 64 -26.15 2.39 6.60
C CYS A 64 -26.57 2.05 5.15
N GLU A 65 -27.54 1.16 4.97
CA GLU A 65 -28.11 0.78 3.67
C GLU A 65 -28.83 1.95 2.96
N ASN A 66 -29.26 2.99 3.68
CA ASN A 66 -29.86 4.17 3.06
C ASN A 66 -28.90 4.85 2.06
N CYS A 67 -27.61 4.85 2.40
CA CYS A 67 -26.55 5.47 1.62
C CYS A 67 -25.68 4.45 0.87
N HIS A 68 -25.52 3.24 1.42
CA HIS A 68 -24.67 2.19 0.87
C HIS A 68 -25.44 1.18 0.03
N LYS A 69 -26.11 1.71 -1.00
CA LYS A 69 -26.80 0.90 -2.01
C LYS A 69 -25.86 0.67 -3.20
N PRO A 70 -25.93 -0.51 -3.86
CA PRO A 70 -25.16 -0.77 -5.07
C PRO A 70 -25.31 0.31 -6.15
N ALA A 71 -26.50 0.89 -6.29
CA ALA A 71 -26.75 1.99 -7.22
C ALA A 71 -25.94 3.27 -6.95
N LEU A 72 -25.47 3.47 -5.70
CA LEU A 72 -24.69 4.65 -5.29
C LEU A 72 -23.19 4.34 -5.14
N THR A 73 -22.87 3.14 -4.64
CA THR A 73 -21.49 2.79 -4.26
C THR A 73 -20.88 1.66 -5.11
N GLY A 74 -21.68 1.00 -5.95
CA GLY A 74 -21.27 -0.16 -6.74
C GLY A 74 -21.09 -1.46 -5.93
N LEU A 75 -21.44 -1.48 -4.63
CA LEU A 75 -21.14 -2.58 -3.72
C LEU A 75 -22.35 -2.90 -2.83
N LEU A 76 -22.51 -4.18 -2.45
CA LEU A 76 -23.56 -4.61 -1.53
C LEU A 76 -23.30 -4.07 -0.10
N GLY A 77 -24.38 -3.95 0.68
CA GLY A 77 -24.29 -3.59 2.09
C GLY A 77 -23.41 -4.58 2.85
N GLY A 78 -22.58 -4.09 3.77
CA GLY A 78 -21.61 -4.93 4.51
C GLY A 78 -20.31 -5.27 3.76
N GLU A 79 -20.29 -5.19 2.43
CA GLU A 79 -19.09 -5.41 1.60
C GLU A 79 -18.24 -4.14 1.50
N TRP A 80 -17.66 -3.78 2.63
CA TRP A 80 -16.73 -2.67 2.72
C TRP A 80 -15.30 -3.08 2.39
N MET A 81 -15.03 -4.39 2.27
CA MET A 81 -13.70 -4.98 2.15
C MET A 81 -12.72 -4.49 3.23
N ALA A 82 -13.26 -3.96 4.32
CA ALA A 82 -12.48 -3.60 5.49
C ALA A 82 -12.00 -4.89 6.16
N PRO A 83 -10.74 -4.95 6.61
CA PRO A 83 -10.22 -6.11 7.32
C PRO A 83 -11.11 -6.50 8.51
N PRO A 84 -11.24 -7.80 8.82
CA PRO A 84 -12.07 -8.23 9.93
C PRO A 84 -11.45 -7.85 11.27
N GLY A 85 -12.25 -7.18 12.12
CA GLY A 85 -11.87 -6.78 13.46
C GLY A 85 -10.69 -5.80 13.48
N GLU A 86 -9.75 -6.03 14.39
CA GLU A 86 -8.60 -5.15 14.66
C GLU A 86 -7.31 -5.61 13.97
N LYS A 87 -7.34 -6.72 13.23
CA LYS A 87 -6.15 -7.43 12.73
C LYS A 87 -5.27 -6.62 11.79
N MET A 88 -5.83 -5.57 11.20
CA MET A 88 -5.15 -4.67 10.27
C MET A 88 -5.37 -3.20 10.64
N ASP A 89 -5.71 -2.92 11.90
CA ASP A 89 -5.63 -1.57 12.44
C ASP A 89 -4.18 -1.31 12.88
N TYR A 90 -3.41 -0.70 11.98
CA TYR A 90 -2.02 -0.31 12.20
C TYR A 90 -1.88 1.11 12.77
N THR A 91 -2.93 1.67 13.38
CA THR A 91 -2.87 3.01 13.96
C THR A 91 -1.81 3.10 15.05
N GLY A 92 -0.88 4.03 14.89
CA GLY A 92 0.21 4.28 15.85
C GLY A 92 1.36 3.27 15.77
N TYR A 93 1.39 2.41 14.75
CA TYR A 93 2.50 1.50 14.49
C TYR A 93 3.59 2.24 13.73
N SER A 94 4.86 1.88 13.96
CA SER A 94 5.99 2.33 13.13
C SER A 94 5.92 1.76 11.71
N ALA A 95 6.79 2.23 10.82
CA ALA A 95 6.89 1.73 9.44
C ALA A 95 7.13 0.21 9.39
N ARG A 96 8.12 -0.25 10.16
CA ARG A 96 8.46 -1.66 10.25
C ARG A 96 7.32 -2.50 10.80
N GLU A 97 6.72 -2.10 11.92
CA GLU A 97 5.60 -2.83 12.53
C GLU A 97 4.39 -2.88 11.59
N THR A 98 4.11 -1.80 10.85
CA THR A 98 3.04 -1.73 9.85
C THR A 98 3.32 -2.72 8.71
N CYS A 99 4.53 -2.71 8.14
CA CYS A 99 4.92 -3.62 7.08
C CYS A 99 4.86 -5.09 7.51
N GLU A 100 5.38 -5.41 8.68
CA GLU A 100 5.35 -6.77 9.24
C GLU A 100 3.90 -7.23 9.52
N LEU A 101 3.03 -6.34 10.00
CA LEU A 101 1.60 -6.61 10.17
C LEU A 101 0.93 -6.96 8.84
N ILE A 102 1.20 -6.17 7.79
CA ILE A 102 0.66 -6.38 6.44
C ILE A 102 1.10 -7.76 5.93
N LYS A 103 2.41 -8.04 5.96
CA LYS A 103 2.97 -9.31 5.48
C LYS A 103 2.49 -10.51 6.29
N ARG A 104 2.21 -10.34 7.58
CA ARG A 104 1.70 -11.41 8.45
C ARG A 104 0.24 -11.74 8.17
N ASN A 105 -0.59 -10.74 7.87
CA ASN A 105 -2.02 -10.92 7.62
C ASN A 105 -2.37 -11.08 6.14
N THR A 106 -1.38 -11.01 5.24
CA THR A 106 -1.57 -11.35 3.83
C THR A 106 -2.03 -12.81 3.72
N PRO A 107 -3.08 -13.11 2.93
CA PRO A 107 -3.50 -14.49 2.66
C PRO A 107 -2.34 -15.40 2.21
N THR A 108 -2.53 -16.71 2.37
CA THR A 108 -1.56 -17.71 1.91
C THR A 108 -1.36 -17.65 0.40
N GLY A 109 -0.11 -17.75 -0.07
CA GLY A 109 0.25 -17.67 -1.48
C GLY A 109 1.53 -16.86 -1.68
N ASP A 110 1.82 -16.48 -2.92
CA ASP A 110 2.86 -15.49 -3.20
C ASP A 110 2.40 -14.12 -2.69
N LYS A 111 3.06 -13.65 -1.62
CA LYS A 111 2.72 -12.38 -0.98
C LYS A 111 2.94 -11.19 -1.92
N ALA A 112 3.93 -11.25 -2.81
CA ALA A 112 4.20 -10.17 -3.74
C ALA A 112 3.03 -9.99 -4.72
N GLU A 113 2.53 -11.11 -5.25
CA GLU A 113 1.36 -11.12 -6.14
C GLU A 113 0.10 -10.65 -5.42
N VAL A 114 -0.20 -11.24 -4.25
CA VAL A 114 -1.42 -10.93 -3.49
C VAL A 114 -1.44 -9.47 -3.05
N LEU A 115 -0.34 -8.94 -2.51
CA LEU A 115 -0.26 -7.54 -2.09
C LEU A 115 -0.28 -6.59 -3.28
N SER A 116 0.41 -6.92 -4.39
CA SER A 116 0.34 -6.11 -5.60
C SER A 116 -1.09 -6.02 -6.13
N HIS A 117 -1.81 -7.13 -6.17
CA HIS A 117 -3.21 -7.14 -6.58
C HIS A 117 -4.04 -6.25 -5.65
N HIS A 118 -4.03 -6.53 -4.35
CA HIS A 118 -4.80 -5.75 -3.37
C HIS A 118 -4.54 -4.25 -3.48
N LEU A 119 -3.27 -3.84 -3.52
CA LEU A 119 -2.90 -2.42 -3.52
C LEU A 119 -3.17 -1.74 -4.87
N LEU A 120 -3.17 -2.46 -6.00
CA LEU A 120 -3.26 -1.86 -7.33
C LEU A 120 -4.61 -2.02 -8.02
N THR A 121 -5.43 -2.98 -7.61
CA THR A 121 -6.65 -3.36 -8.33
C THR A 121 -7.92 -3.38 -7.49
N ASP A 122 -7.82 -3.53 -6.16
CA ASP A 122 -9.03 -3.60 -5.34
C ASP A 122 -9.82 -2.30 -5.38
N SER A 123 -11.10 -2.41 -5.70
CA SER A 123 -11.97 -1.26 -5.94
C SER A 123 -12.04 -0.29 -4.75
N ARG A 124 -11.88 -0.79 -3.52
CA ARG A 124 -11.89 0.06 -2.30
C ARG A 124 -10.58 0.81 -2.09
N VAL A 125 -9.44 0.18 -2.38
CA VAL A 125 -8.14 0.85 -2.40
C VAL A 125 -8.15 1.93 -3.48
N LEU A 126 -8.62 1.58 -4.68
CA LEU A 126 -8.78 2.54 -5.78
C LEU A 126 -9.80 3.63 -5.48
N TRP A 127 -10.85 3.36 -4.71
CA TRP A 127 -11.77 4.39 -4.26
C TRP A 127 -11.07 5.43 -3.37
N ALA A 128 -10.22 5.01 -2.44
CA ALA A 128 -9.46 5.90 -1.56
C ALA A 128 -8.46 6.78 -2.36
N ILE A 129 -7.86 6.20 -3.39
CA ILE A 129 -6.79 6.85 -4.19
C ILE A 129 -7.34 7.70 -5.35
N LYS A 130 -8.41 7.26 -6.03
CA LYS A 130 -8.88 7.88 -7.29
C LYS A 130 -10.16 8.68 -7.15
N SER A 131 -11.10 8.21 -6.34
CA SER A 131 -12.50 8.68 -6.40
C SER A 131 -12.89 9.57 -5.23
N GLY A 132 -12.76 9.04 -4.01
CA GLY A 132 -13.28 9.67 -2.80
C GLY A 132 -14.81 9.88 -2.82
N MET A 133 -15.53 9.34 -3.81
CA MET A 133 -16.96 9.61 -3.97
C MET A 133 -17.77 8.95 -2.85
N THR A 134 -18.60 9.74 -2.19
CA THR A 134 -19.56 9.26 -1.19
C THR A 134 -20.96 9.71 -1.59
N PRO A 135 -22.02 9.14 -0.99
CA PRO A 135 -23.38 9.64 -1.17
C PRO A 135 -23.54 11.14 -0.80
N ALA A 136 -22.67 11.68 0.05
CA ALA A 136 -22.63 13.10 0.40
C ALA A 136 -21.70 13.94 -0.50
N GLY A 137 -21.25 13.40 -1.64
CA GLY A 137 -20.34 14.06 -2.57
C GLY A 137 -18.90 13.55 -2.50
N ARG A 138 -18.02 14.17 -3.29
CA ARG A 138 -16.61 13.80 -3.40
C ARG A 138 -15.82 14.27 -2.17
N ARG A 139 -15.05 13.35 -1.57
CA ARG A 139 -14.07 13.63 -0.52
C ARG A 139 -12.65 13.72 -1.12
N PRO A 140 -11.69 14.34 -0.42
CA PRO A 140 -10.29 14.29 -0.82
C PRO A 140 -9.81 12.84 -1.01
N THR A 141 -8.95 12.62 -1.99
CA THR A 141 -8.28 11.35 -2.23
C THR A 141 -6.89 11.35 -1.59
N MET A 142 -6.25 10.18 -1.52
CA MET A 142 -4.86 10.06 -1.09
C MET A 142 -3.97 10.96 -1.98
N PRO A 143 -3.07 11.80 -1.40
CA PRO A 143 -2.20 12.70 -2.14
C PRO A 143 -1.33 11.99 -3.19
N GLY A 144 -0.91 12.71 -4.25
CA GLY A 144 -0.08 12.14 -5.32
C GLY A 144 -0.84 11.28 -6.35
N GLY A 145 -2.00 10.72 -5.98
CA GLY A 145 -2.87 9.99 -6.90
C GLY A 145 -2.34 8.60 -7.29
N TYR A 146 -2.98 8.00 -8.30
CA TYR A 146 -2.75 6.58 -8.63
C TYR A 146 -1.39 6.30 -9.24
N ASP A 147 -0.87 7.16 -10.11
CA ASP A 147 0.37 6.86 -10.84
C ASP A 147 1.56 6.84 -9.89
N GLU A 148 1.60 7.78 -8.95
CA GLU A 148 2.58 7.79 -7.88
C GLU A 148 2.39 6.59 -6.93
N TRP A 149 1.16 6.29 -6.51
CA TRP A 149 0.90 5.10 -5.70
C TRP A 149 1.37 3.81 -6.37
N ALA A 150 1.03 3.64 -7.65
CA ALA A 150 1.35 2.44 -8.40
C ALA A 150 2.86 2.30 -8.64
N ARG A 151 3.56 3.40 -8.92
CA ARG A 151 5.02 3.42 -9.01
C ARG A 151 5.66 2.92 -7.71
N ASP A 152 5.23 3.48 -6.58
CA ASP A 152 5.86 3.21 -5.29
C ASP A 152 5.56 1.78 -4.80
N VAL A 153 4.33 1.28 -5.01
CA VAL A 153 3.98 -0.11 -4.74
C VAL A 153 4.80 -1.07 -5.60
N ARG A 154 4.92 -0.81 -6.91
CA ARG A 154 5.67 -1.68 -7.82
C ARG A 154 7.16 -1.71 -7.48
N ALA A 155 7.74 -0.55 -7.14
CA ALA A 155 9.14 -0.47 -6.75
C ALA A 155 9.40 -1.26 -5.45
N TRP A 156 8.59 -1.03 -4.42
CA TRP A 156 8.70 -1.77 -3.16
C TRP A 156 8.54 -3.29 -3.33
N VAL A 157 7.63 -3.73 -4.20
CA VAL A 157 7.45 -5.16 -4.50
C VAL A 157 8.64 -5.72 -5.28
N ALA A 158 9.14 -4.99 -6.27
CA ALA A 158 10.30 -5.40 -7.07
C ALA A 158 11.56 -5.56 -6.20
N ASP A 159 11.72 -4.72 -5.17
CA ASP A 159 12.83 -4.77 -4.23
C ASP A 159 12.61 -5.74 -3.05
N GLY A 160 11.62 -6.63 -3.14
CA GLY A 160 11.43 -7.73 -2.19
C GLY A 160 10.63 -7.37 -0.93
N MET A 161 9.85 -6.29 -0.98
CA MET A 161 8.96 -5.85 0.10
C MET A 161 9.69 -5.65 1.44
N ILE A 162 10.77 -4.86 1.42
CA ILE A 162 11.61 -4.55 2.59
C ILE A 162 10.81 -3.68 3.58
N CYS A 163 10.88 -4.01 4.87
CA CYS A 163 10.04 -3.37 5.90
C CYS A 163 10.69 -2.20 6.65
N ASP A 164 12.01 -2.08 6.60
CA ASP A 164 12.74 -1.06 7.36
C ASP A 164 12.43 0.37 6.89
#